data_AF-A0A554X4T3-F1
#
_entry.id   AF-A0A554X4T3-F1
#
_cell.length_a   1.000
_cell.length_b   1.000
_cell.length_c   1.000
_cell.angle_alpha   90.00
_cell.angle_beta   90.00
_cell.angle_gamma   90.00
#
_symmetry.space_group_name_H-M   'P 1'
#
loop_
_entity.id
_entity.type
_entity.pdbx_description
1 polymer ?
#
loop_
_entity_poly.entity_id
_entity_poly.type
_entity_poly.pdbx_seq_one_letter_code
_entity_poly.pdbx_strand_id
1 'polypeptide(L)'
;MAFCTQCGHKNLEGSRFCESCGRPMRGAAAAAQPHESTSVSASMHMPSRRLLWGIGGMLVVLLAAGAMYLWLAPEAPSKAVFARAVQAWITERSDEYRHHYCLRNYDYAADQVTLGQFERGGRQWFDMLVQAGLYSGPKIDSSPGLFVPITFFRYTKTELGRRATRTGELCVADGIEVDEVVEFAPPRRLGGVWVSRADVRIVYRNPAPWAVNEENVQISPVIREGVRKKFFLARKEGRWRVVTEREVQALSVLEKATGSIENDGELASVVSEFAAWLERLFAESSPVGRP
;
A
#
# COMPACT_ATOMS: atom_id res chain seq x y z
N MET A 1 -35.34 6.12 -34.26
CA MET A 1 -34.43 5.39 -33.32
C MET A 1 -34.22 6.27 -32.10
N ALA A 2 -34.31 5.75 -30.86
CA ALA A 2 -34.26 6.59 -29.66
C ALA A 2 -33.00 6.33 -28.81
N PHE A 3 -32.38 7.39 -28.31
CA PHE A 3 -31.19 7.28 -27.44
C PHE A 3 -31.56 7.59 -25.98
N CYS A 4 -31.03 6.81 -25.05
CA CYS A 4 -31.24 7.04 -23.63
C CYS A 4 -30.50 8.30 -23.19
N THR A 5 -31.21 9.31 -22.67
CA THR A 5 -30.62 10.56 -22.18
C THR A 5 -29.87 10.41 -20.84
N GLN A 6 -29.69 9.19 -20.35
CA GLN A 6 -29.03 8.88 -19.09
C GLN A 6 -27.75 8.08 -19.28
N CYS A 7 -27.73 7.10 -20.20
CA CYS A 7 -26.54 6.29 -20.48
C CYS A 7 -26.09 6.30 -21.95
N GLY A 8 -26.81 6.98 -22.84
CA GLY A 8 -26.45 7.06 -24.26
C GLY A 8 -26.78 5.82 -25.09
N HIS A 9 -27.32 4.75 -24.49
CA HIS A 9 -27.63 3.52 -25.23
C HIS A 9 -28.73 3.71 -26.28
N LYS A 10 -28.54 3.10 -27.46
CA LYS A 10 -29.49 3.13 -28.57
C LYS A 10 -30.57 2.08 -28.33
N ASN A 11 -31.83 2.51 -28.26
CA ASN A 11 -32.98 1.65 -28.05
C ASN A 11 -33.88 1.64 -29.29
N LEU A 12 -34.73 0.61 -29.37
CA LEU A 12 -35.82 0.54 -30.34
C LEU A 12 -36.76 1.75 -30.20
N GLU A 13 -37.37 2.13 -31.31
CA GLU A 13 -38.26 3.29 -31.39
C GLU A 13 -39.58 2.95 -30.68
N GLY A 14 -39.97 3.76 -29.69
CA GLY A 14 -41.14 3.49 -28.84
C GLY A 14 -40.86 2.69 -27.55
N SER A 15 -39.60 2.30 -27.27
CA SER A 15 -39.24 1.64 -26.01
C SER A 15 -39.60 2.49 -24.79
N ARG A 16 -40.40 1.93 -23.87
CA ARG A 16 -40.83 2.63 -22.64
C ARG A 16 -39.70 2.74 -21.61
N PHE A 17 -38.76 1.80 -21.63
CA PHE A 17 -37.59 1.72 -20.75
C PHE A 17 -36.32 1.43 -21.57
N CYS A 18 -35.17 1.86 -21.07
CA CYS A 18 -33.87 1.56 -21.67
C CYS A 18 -33.45 0.12 -21.39
N GLU A 19 -33.09 -0.65 -22.42
CA GLU A 19 -32.68 -2.05 -22.30
C GLU A 19 -31.36 -2.22 -21.54
N SER A 20 -30.49 -1.21 -21.57
CA SER A 20 -29.17 -1.28 -20.92
C SER A 20 -29.19 -0.85 -19.45
N CYS A 21 -30.05 0.09 -19.06
CA CYS A 21 -30.02 0.67 -17.70
C CYS A 21 -31.37 0.69 -16.98
N GLY A 22 -32.45 0.22 -17.60
CA GLY A 22 -33.79 0.07 -17.01
C GLY A 22 -34.56 1.38 -16.78
N ARG A 23 -33.99 2.55 -17.11
CA ARG A 23 -34.66 3.84 -16.85
C ARG A 23 -35.76 4.15 -17.87
N PRO A 24 -36.87 4.79 -17.45
CA PRO A 24 -37.96 5.14 -18.36
C PRO A 24 -37.51 6.19 -19.38
N MET A 25 -37.91 6.02 -20.64
CA MET A 25 -37.61 6.95 -21.72
C MET A 25 -38.71 8.03 -21.79
N ARG A 26 -38.31 9.29 -22.01
CA ARG A 26 -39.25 10.43 -22.17
C ARG A 26 -40.08 10.21 -23.44
N GLY A 27 -41.29 9.69 -23.28
CA GLY A 27 -42.20 9.34 -24.38
C GLY A 27 -43.34 8.39 -23.99
N ALA A 28 -43.23 7.69 -22.85
CA ALA A 28 -44.22 6.72 -22.40
C ALA A 28 -45.42 7.29 -21.61
N ALA A 29 -45.70 8.59 -21.73
CA ALA A 29 -46.75 9.29 -21.00
C ALA A 29 -47.71 10.04 -21.94
N ALA A 30 -48.46 9.30 -22.76
CA ALA A 30 -49.71 9.79 -23.35
C ALA A 30 -50.53 8.62 -23.89
N ALA A 31 -51.46 8.12 -23.07
CA ALA A 31 -52.77 7.58 -23.47
C ALA A 31 -53.44 6.88 -22.28
N ALA A 32 -54.24 7.64 -21.53
CA ALA A 32 -55.43 7.12 -20.88
C ALA A 32 -56.43 8.28 -20.80
N GLN A 33 -57.43 8.23 -21.68
CA GLN A 33 -58.60 9.11 -21.71
C GLN A 33 -59.76 8.44 -20.93
N PRO A 34 -60.86 9.18 -20.66
CA PRO A 34 -61.54 9.23 -19.37
C PRO A 34 -62.62 8.16 -19.21
N HIS A 35 -62.82 7.71 -17.97
CA HIS A 35 -64.04 7.02 -17.56
C HIS A 35 -64.59 7.77 -16.35
N GLU A 36 -65.73 8.38 -16.60
CA GLU A 36 -66.64 8.94 -15.63
C GLU A 36 -67.18 7.80 -14.76
N SER A 37 -66.99 7.89 -13.44
CA SER A 37 -67.69 7.06 -12.46
C SER A 37 -67.64 7.75 -11.11
N THR A 38 -68.78 8.38 -10.80
CA THR A 38 -69.45 8.38 -9.51
C THR A 38 -68.63 8.78 -8.27
N SER A 39 -68.95 9.98 -7.79
CA SER A 39 -68.73 10.45 -6.44
C SER A 39 -69.13 9.40 -5.39
N VAL A 40 -68.13 8.81 -4.73
CA VAL A 40 -68.27 8.35 -3.36
C VAL A 40 -67.25 9.13 -2.55
N SER A 41 -67.76 10.02 -1.69
CA SER A 41 -67.00 10.69 -0.64
C SER A 41 -66.44 9.63 0.31
N ALA A 42 -65.25 9.13 0.02
CA ALA A 42 -64.40 8.51 1.03
C ALA A 42 -63.57 9.65 1.64
N SER A 43 -63.95 10.04 2.86
CA SER A 43 -63.13 10.90 3.71
C SER A 43 -61.86 10.13 4.07
N MET A 44 -60.85 10.17 3.19
CA MET A 44 -59.50 9.75 3.54
C MET A 44 -58.78 10.97 4.11
N HIS A 45 -58.56 10.92 5.43
CA HIS A 45 -57.59 11.73 6.13
C HIS A 45 -56.27 11.74 5.33
N MET A 46 -55.93 12.88 4.72
CA MET A 46 -54.58 13.09 4.23
C MET A 46 -53.63 12.99 5.43
N PRO A 47 -52.61 12.11 5.40
CA PRO A 47 -51.59 12.15 6.43
C PRO A 47 -50.86 13.49 6.29
N SER A 48 -50.83 14.24 7.40
CA SER A 48 -50.22 15.56 7.44
C SER A 48 -48.78 15.54 6.89
N ARG A 49 -48.36 16.63 6.23
CA ARG A 49 -46.98 16.87 5.73
C ARG A 49 -45.87 16.58 6.75
N ARG A 50 -46.20 16.49 8.05
CA ARG A 50 -45.30 16.10 9.13
C ARG A 50 -44.88 14.62 9.08
N LEU A 51 -45.71 13.73 8.53
CA LEU A 51 -45.41 12.30 8.42
C LEU A 51 -44.36 11.99 7.35
N LEU A 52 -44.34 12.75 6.25
CA LEU A 52 -43.32 12.65 5.20
C LEU A 52 -41.94 13.15 5.68
N TRP A 53 -41.90 14.14 6.59
CA TRP A 53 -40.66 14.54 7.28
C TRP A 53 -40.20 13.50 8.31
N GLY A 54 -41.12 12.81 8.98
CA GLY A 54 -40.80 11.72 9.91
C GLY A 54 -40.12 10.53 9.22
N ILE A 55 -40.65 10.09 8.07
CA ILE A 55 -40.09 8.95 7.31
C ILE A 55 -38.75 9.33 6.66
N GLY A 56 -38.65 10.51 6.05
CA GLY A 56 -37.39 10.99 5.45
C GLY A 56 -36.30 11.18 6.51
N GLY A 57 -36.64 11.76 7.66
CA GLY A 57 -35.71 11.92 8.78
C GLY A 57 -35.24 10.58 9.35
N MET A 58 -36.15 9.62 9.54
CA MET A 58 -35.81 8.28 10.04
C MET A 58 -34.90 7.51 9.08
N LEU A 59 -35.14 7.61 7.78
CA LEU A 59 -34.32 6.93 6.77
C LEU A 59 -32.92 7.53 6.69
N VAL A 60 -32.78 8.86 6.81
CA VAL A 60 -31.48 9.53 6.93
C VAL A 60 -30.75 9.12 8.22
N VAL A 61 -31.45 9.05 9.35
CA VAL A 61 -30.86 8.60 10.62
C VAL A 61 -30.42 7.13 10.53
N LEU A 62 -31.21 6.25 9.91
CA LEU A 62 -30.83 4.85 9.72
C LEU A 62 -29.65 4.69 8.75
N LEU A 63 -29.59 5.49 7.69
CA LEU A 63 -28.43 5.52 6.79
C LEU A 63 -27.19 6.06 7.50
N ALA A 64 -27.33 7.11 8.31
CA ALA A 64 -26.24 7.66 9.10
C ALA A 64 -25.76 6.67 10.17
N ALA A 65 -26.68 5.99 10.87
CA ALA A 65 -26.37 4.97 11.85
C ALA A 65 -25.73 3.73 11.20
N GLY A 66 -26.23 3.30 10.04
CA GLY A 66 -25.66 2.20 9.25
C GLY A 66 -24.26 2.54 8.73
N ALA A 67 -24.07 3.75 8.21
CA ALA A 67 -22.76 4.25 7.79
C ALA A 67 -21.79 4.36 8.97
N MET A 68 -22.25 4.87 10.12
CA MET A 68 -21.46 4.96 11.35
C MET A 68 -21.08 3.56 11.87
N TYR A 69 -22.00 2.60 11.84
CA TYR A 69 -21.73 1.22 12.25
C TYR A 69 -20.69 0.56 11.33
N LEU A 70 -20.83 0.71 10.01
CA LEU A 70 -19.84 0.21 9.05
C LEU A 70 -18.47 0.89 9.21
N TRP A 71 -18.44 2.13 9.67
CA TRP A 71 -17.20 2.86 9.94
C TRP A 71 -16.50 2.38 11.23
N LEU A 72 -17.27 1.92 12.22
CA LEU A 72 -16.78 1.42 13.52
C LEU A 72 -16.54 -0.10 13.55
N ALA A 73 -17.04 -0.84 12.56
CA ALA A 73 -16.93 -2.30 12.54
C ALA A 73 -15.45 -2.75 12.41
N PRO A 74 -15.04 -3.80 13.15
CA PRO A 74 -13.69 -4.35 13.04
C PRO A 74 -13.40 -4.81 11.62
N GLU A 75 -12.20 -4.52 11.11
CA GLU A 75 -11.78 -4.92 9.79
C GLU A 75 -11.75 -6.45 9.67
N ALA A 76 -12.47 -6.94 8.67
CA ALA A 76 -12.40 -8.33 8.25
C ALA A 76 -11.07 -8.60 7.53
N PRO A 77 -10.46 -9.77 7.73
CA PRO A 77 -9.23 -10.16 7.02
C PRO A 77 -9.52 -10.27 5.52
N SER A 78 -8.73 -9.59 4.70
CA SER A 78 -8.78 -9.73 3.25
C SER A 78 -7.45 -9.30 2.63
N LYS A 79 -7.22 -9.73 1.38
CA LYS A 79 -6.05 -9.29 0.60
C LYS A 79 -5.94 -7.76 0.54
N ALA A 80 -7.04 -7.07 0.29
CA ALA A 80 -7.08 -5.61 0.20
C ALA A 80 -6.75 -4.93 1.54
N VAL A 81 -7.30 -5.43 2.65
CA VAL A 81 -7.02 -4.90 3.99
C VAL A 81 -5.54 -5.09 4.34
N PHE A 82 -4.98 -6.27 4.07
CA PHE A 82 -3.57 -6.55 4.36
C PHE A 82 -2.63 -5.77 3.45
N ALA A 83 -2.96 -5.61 2.17
CA ALA A 83 -2.19 -4.78 1.25
C ALA A 83 -2.10 -3.34 1.75
N ARG A 84 -3.22 -2.74 2.18
CA ARG A 84 -3.24 -1.38 2.76
C ARG A 84 -2.40 -1.29 4.04
N ALA A 85 -2.54 -2.27 4.94
CA ALA A 85 -1.77 -2.29 6.19
C ALA A 85 -0.26 -2.37 5.93
N VAL A 86 0.16 -3.20 4.97
CA VAL A 86 1.57 -3.36 4.60
C VAL A 86 2.08 -2.13 3.85
N GLN A 87 1.29 -1.56 2.93
CA GLN A 87 1.66 -0.33 2.23
C GLN A 87 1.84 0.83 3.21
N ALA A 88 0.94 0.98 4.19
CA ALA A 88 1.05 1.99 5.23
C ALA A 88 2.35 1.81 6.05
N TRP A 89 2.67 0.58 6.46
CA TRP A 89 3.90 0.25 7.17
C TRP A 89 5.17 0.62 6.36
N ILE A 90 5.22 0.25 5.08
CA ILE A 90 6.36 0.56 4.20
C ILE A 90 6.51 2.08 4.03
N THR A 91 5.40 2.78 3.88
CA THR A 91 5.39 4.24 3.64
C THR A 91 5.87 5.00 4.87
N GLU A 92 5.38 4.63 6.06
CA GLU A 92 5.79 5.21 7.34
C GLU A 92 7.28 4.98 7.62
N ARG A 93 7.84 3.86 7.18
CA ARG A 93 9.24 3.46 7.38
C ARG A 93 10.10 3.61 6.12
N SER A 94 9.73 4.53 5.23
CA SER A 94 10.36 4.65 3.90
C SER A 94 11.89 4.80 3.93
N ASP A 95 12.44 5.42 4.97
CA ASP A 95 13.89 5.52 5.19
C ASP A 95 14.56 4.18 5.53
N GLU A 96 13.92 3.33 6.33
CA GLU A 96 14.43 1.98 6.64
C GLU A 96 14.48 1.12 5.36
N TYR A 97 13.48 1.25 4.50
CA TYR A 97 13.40 0.50 3.24
C TYR A 97 14.28 1.07 2.12
N ARG A 98 14.93 2.22 2.32
CA ARG A 98 15.70 2.94 1.28
C ARG A 98 16.80 2.09 0.64
N HIS A 99 17.48 1.28 1.44
CA HIS A 99 18.53 0.37 0.98
C HIS A 99 18.05 -0.74 0.00
N HIS A 100 16.74 -0.93 -0.18
CA HIS A 100 16.20 -1.86 -1.17
C HIS A 100 16.10 -1.25 -2.59
N TYR A 101 16.14 0.07 -2.71
CA TYR A 101 16.01 0.78 -3.97
C TYR A 101 17.05 1.89 -4.18
N CYS A 102 17.94 2.12 -3.22
CA CYS A 102 19.10 2.99 -3.35
C CYS A 102 20.40 2.24 -2.99
N LEU A 103 21.41 2.42 -3.83
CA LEU A 103 22.71 1.76 -3.76
C LEU A 103 23.71 2.62 -2.99
N ARG A 104 24.48 1.97 -2.10
CA ARG A 104 25.47 2.60 -1.21
C ARG A 104 26.88 2.02 -1.36
N ASN A 105 27.12 1.28 -2.44
CA ASN A 105 28.38 0.58 -2.70
C ASN A 105 29.54 1.50 -3.10
N TYR A 106 29.26 2.76 -3.45
CA TYR A 106 30.25 3.80 -3.75
C TYR A 106 29.81 5.14 -3.16
N ASP A 107 30.74 6.09 -3.09
CA ASP A 107 30.43 7.49 -2.80
C ASP A 107 29.79 8.15 -4.02
N TYR A 108 28.47 8.08 -4.10
CA TYR A 108 27.71 8.75 -5.16
C TYR A 108 27.50 10.24 -4.89
N ALA A 109 27.92 10.79 -3.74
CA ALA A 109 27.85 12.23 -3.52
C ALA A 109 28.87 12.95 -4.41
N ALA A 110 30.03 12.34 -4.65
CA ALA A 110 31.07 12.89 -5.53
C ALA A 110 30.59 13.00 -7.00
N ASP A 111 30.82 14.15 -7.62
CA ASP A 111 30.55 14.37 -9.04
C ASP A 111 31.62 13.75 -9.95
N GLN A 112 32.79 13.43 -9.40
CA GLN A 112 33.86 12.72 -10.07
C GLN A 112 34.35 11.55 -9.23
N VAL A 113 34.57 10.42 -9.89
CA VAL A 113 35.14 9.23 -9.27
C VAL A 113 36.42 8.87 -10.03
N THR A 114 37.52 8.71 -9.30
CA THR A 114 38.82 8.33 -9.85
C THR A 114 39.20 6.96 -9.31
N LEU A 115 39.43 6.02 -10.21
CA LEU A 115 39.80 4.64 -9.89
C LEU A 115 41.20 4.33 -10.42
N GLY A 116 42.00 3.63 -9.63
CA GLY A 116 43.31 3.15 -10.06
C GLY A 116 43.24 1.94 -10.99
N GLN A 117 44.32 1.67 -11.71
CA GLN A 117 44.44 0.54 -12.65
C GLN A 117 44.22 -0.86 -12.05
N PHE A 118 44.33 -1.03 -10.73
CA PHE A 118 44.11 -2.31 -10.06
C PHE A 118 42.66 -2.51 -9.55
N GLU A 119 41.83 -1.47 -9.54
CA GLU A 119 40.44 -1.50 -9.04
C GLU A 119 39.45 -2.01 -10.10
N ARG A 120 39.63 -3.26 -10.56
CA ARG A 120 38.86 -3.82 -11.67
C ARG A 120 37.34 -3.82 -11.44
N GLY A 121 36.89 -4.20 -10.24
CA GLY A 121 35.46 -4.26 -9.91
C GLY A 121 34.80 -2.89 -9.96
N GLY A 122 35.47 -1.84 -9.45
CA GLY A 122 34.97 -0.47 -9.55
C GLY A 122 34.91 0.01 -10.98
N ARG A 123 35.93 -0.27 -11.81
CA ARG A 123 35.88 0.13 -13.23
C ARG A 123 34.72 -0.53 -13.97
N GLN A 124 34.56 -1.85 -13.80
CA GLN A 124 33.43 -2.56 -14.38
C GLN A 124 32.08 -1.97 -13.94
N TRP A 125 31.96 -1.63 -12.66
CA TRP A 125 30.76 -0.97 -12.13
C TRP A 125 30.50 0.39 -12.81
N PHE A 126 31.49 1.27 -12.85
CA PHE A 126 31.33 2.59 -13.46
C PHE A 126 31.18 2.54 -14.98
N ASP A 127 31.77 1.57 -15.67
CA ASP A 127 31.56 1.34 -17.09
C ASP A 127 30.08 0.96 -17.37
N MET A 128 29.47 0.13 -16.52
CA MET A 128 28.02 -0.12 -16.59
C MET A 128 27.19 1.14 -16.32
N LEU A 129 27.60 1.98 -15.36
CA LEU A 129 26.92 3.26 -15.11
C LEU A 129 27.08 4.25 -16.28
N VAL A 130 28.18 4.18 -17.03
CA VAL A 130 28.37 4.93 -18.28
C VAL A 130 27.41 4.44 -19.36
N GLN A 131 27.27 3.12 -19.53
CA GLN A 131 26.29 2.53 -20.45
C GLN A 131 24.85 2.93 -20.09
N ALA A 132 24.53 3.01 -18.80
CA ALA A 132 23.27 3.52 -18.29
C ALA A 132 23.09 5.06 -18.42
N GLY A 133 24.11 5.78 -18.91
CA GLY A 133 24.10 7.23 -19.08
C GLY A 133 24.21 8.04 -17.79
N LEU A 134 24.52 7.41 -16.65
CA LEU A 134 24.65 8.05 -15.34
C LEU A 134 26.02 8.71 -15.14
N TYR A 135 27.05 8.17 -15.80
CA TYR A 135 28.40 8.71 -15.80
C TYR A 135 28.92 8.86 -17.24
N SER A 136 29.98 9.63 -17.40
CA SER A 136 30.75 9.81 -18.64
C SER A 136 32.22 9.51 -18.39
N GLY A 137 32.94 9.09 -19.44
CA GLY A 137 34.33 8.65 -19.35
C GLY A 137 34.49 7.14 -19.62
N PRO A 138 35.56 6.50 -19.12
CA PRO A 138 36.61 7.10 -18.30
C PRO A 138 37.56 8.00 -19.11
N LYS A 139 37.92 9.16 -18.55
CA LYS A 139 39.14 9.86 -18.97
C LYS A 139 40.34 9.16 -18.34
N ILE A 140 41.30 8.76 -19.16
CA ILE A 140 42.49 8.04 -18.71
C ILE A 140 43.60 9.04 -18.47
N ASP A 141 44.08 9.11 -17.23
CA ASP A 141 45.24 9.91 -16.84
C ASP A 141 46.39 8.97 -16.44
N SER A 142 47.63 9.36 -16.70
CA SER A 142 48.82 8.60 -16.30
C SER A 142 49.76 9.47 -15.50
N SER A 143 50.30 8.93 -14.41
CA SER A 143 51.33 9.57 -13.59
C SER A 143 52.63 8.76 -13.67
N PRO A 144 53.81 9.41 -13.68
CA PRO A 144 55.09 8.71 -13.56
C PRO A 144 55.12 7.91 -12.25
N GLY A 145 55.28 6.59 -12.34
CA GLY A 145 55.51 5.73 -11.17
C GLY A 145 56.97 5.34 -11.05
N LEU A 146 57.35 4.79 -9.89
CA LEU A 146 58.76 4.48 -9.56
C LEU A 146 59.39 3.42 -10.50
N PHE A 147 58.58 2.53 -11.08
CA PHE A 147 59.02 1.46 -11.99
C PHE A 147 58.19 1.36 -13.28
N VAL A 148 56.90 1.74 -13.22
CA VAL A 148 55.96 1.76 -14.36
C VAL A 148 54.98 2.92 -14.19
N PRO A 149 54.41 3.47 -15.28
CA PRO A 149 53.35 4.47 -15.19
C PRO A 149 52.14 3.94 -14.42
N ILE A 150 51.56 4.77 -13.55
CA ILE A 150 50.31 4.47 -12.85
C ILE A 150 49.17 5.13 -13.62
N THR A 151 48.19 4.32 -14.02
CA THR A 151 47.01 4.75 -14.76
C THR A 151 45.83 4.95 -13.82
N PHE A 152 45.13 6.06 -14.00
CA PHE A 152 43.90 6.42 -13.31
C PHE A 152 42.76 6.60 -14.31
N PHE A 153 41.57 6.17 -13.91
CA PHE A 153 40.34 6.20 -14.70
C PHE A 153 39.37 7.15 -14.02
N ARG A 154 39.06 8.27 -14.68
CA ARG A 154 38.19 9.31 -14.13
C ARG A 154 36.83 9.29 -14.79
N TYR A 155 35.80 9.08 -13.99
CA TYR A 155 34.40 9.10 -14.38
C TYR A 155 33.73 10.37 -13.88
N THR A 156 32.91 11.01 -14.71
CA THR A 156 32.19 12.25 -14.35
C THR A 156 30.69 12.02 -14.41
N LYS A 157 29.98 12.33 -13.32
CA LYS A 157 28.54 12.14 -13.20
C LYS A 157 27.80 13.03 -14.21
N THR A 158 26.84 12.44 -14.93
CA THR A 158 25.99 13.19 -15.86
C THR A 158 24.84 13.85 -15.11
N GLU A 159 24.05 14.67 -15.81
CA GLU A 159 22.83 15.24 -15.24
C GLU A 159 21.78 14.16 -14.91
N LEU A 160 21.73 13.07 -15.68
CA LEU A 160 20.88 11.92 -15.34
C LEU A 160 21.37 11.26 -14.05
N GLY A 161 22.68 11.08 -13.89
CA GLY A 161 23.30 10.56 -12.67
C GLY A 161 23.01 11.41 -11.45
N ARG A 162 23.08 12.75 -11.58
CA ARG A 162 22.74 13.67 -10.49
C ARG A 162 21.29 13.52 -10.05
N ARG A 163 20.33 13.49 -10.98
CA ARG A 163 18.91 13.28 -10.65
C ARG A 163 18.63 11.90 -10.06
N ALA A 164 19.38 10.89 -10.46
CA ALA A 164 19.30 9.55 -9.91
C ALA A 164 19.95 9.42 -8.52
N THR A 165 20.71 10.42 -8.07
CA THR A 165 21.36 10.42 -6.76
C THR A 165 20.49 11.13 -5.73
N ARG A 166 20.23 10.49 -4.59
CA ARG A 166 19.52 11.09 -3.44
C ARG A 166 20.33 10.84 -2.19
N THR A 167 20.61 11.90 -1.43
CA THR A 167 21.36 11.80 -0.16
C THR A 167 22.68 11.03 -0.27
N GLY A 168 23.39 11.15 -1.40
CA GLY A 168 24.66 10.44 -1.65
C GLY A 168 24.52 8.97 -2.05
N GLU A 169 23.31 8.51 -2.34
CA GLU A 169 22.99 7.14 -2.75
C GLU A 169 22.45 7.14 -4.19
N LEU A 170 22.77 6.12 -4.98
CA LEU A 170 22.25 5.98 -6.34
C LEU A 170 20.93 5.21 -6.31
N CYS A 171 19.81 5.88 -6.59
CA CYS A 171 18.47 5.29 -6.49
C CYS A 171 17.95 4.78 -7.83
N VAL A 172 17.56 3.50 -7.87
CA VAL A 172 17.00 2.82 -9.05
C VAL A 172 15.48 3.00 -9.17
N ALA A 173 14.82 3.54 -8.14
CA ALA A 173 13.38 3.81 -8.08
C ALA A 173 13.04 4.92 -7.08
N ASP A 174 11.79 5.39 -7.07
CA ASP A 174 11.29 6.34 -6.06
C ASP A 174 10.93 5.70 -4.72
N GLY A 175 10.91 4.37 -4.68
CA GLY A 175 10.59 3.59 -3.51
C GLY A 175 10.15 2.20 -3.88
N ILE A 176 9.50 1.55 -2.92
CA ILE A 176 8.85 0.26 -3.11
C ILE A 176 7.37 0.37 -2.75
N GLU A 177 6.55 -0.47 -3.35
CA GLU A 177 5.12 -0.54 -3.08
C GLU A 177 4.60 -1.97 -3.15
N VAL A 178 3.46 -2.18 -2.50
CA VAL A 178 2.74 -3.44 -2.55
C VAL A 178 2.06 -3.55 -3.90
N ASP A 179 2.42 -4.57 -4.66
CA ASP A 179 1.68 -4.93 -5.86
C ASP A 179 0.43 -5.75 -5.48
N GLU A 180 0.62 -6.84 -4.73
CA GLU A 180 -0.48 -7.67 -4.26
C GLU A 180 -0.16 -8.47 -2.99
N VAL A 181 -1.22 -8.94 -2.33
CA VAL A 181 -1.14 -10.02 -1.34
C VAL A 181 -1.40 -11.34 -2.06
N VAL A 182 -0.34 -12.15 -2.20
CA VAL A 182 -0.38 -13.44 -2.88
C VAL A 182 -1.30 -14.39 -2.13
N GLU A 183 -1.04 -14.57 -0.85
CA GLU A 183 -1.83 -15.40 0.06
C GLU A 183 -1.70 -14.93 1.51
N PHE A 184 -2.60 -15.39 2.37
CA PHE A 184 -2.49 -15.16 3.81
C PHE A 184 -3.04 -16.35 4.60
N ALA A 185 -2.45 -16.59 5.77
CA ALA A 185 -2.88 -17.64 6.68
C ALA A 185 -4.18 -17.24 7.41
N PRO A 186 -5.10 -18.19 7.66
CA PRO A 186 -6.30 -17.92 8.45
C PRO A 186 -5.95 -17.24 9.79
N PRO A 187 -6.65 -16.15 10.17
CA PRO A 187 -6.41 -15.49 11.44
C PRO A 187 -6.59 -16.41 12.64
N ARG A 188 -5.67 -16.32 13.59
CA ARG A 188 -5.69 -17.03 14.87
C ARG A 188 -5.63 -16.04 16.02
N ARG A 189 -6.19 -16.37 17.18
CA ARG A 189 -5.99 -15.56 18.39
C ARG A 189 -4.69 -15.99 19.07
N LEU A 190 -3.88 -15.02 19.49
CA LEU A 190 -2.68 -15.19 20.30
C LEU A 190 -2.71 -14.13 21.40
N GLY A 191 -2.71 -14.55 22.66
CA GLY A 191 -2.84 -13.63 23.80
C GLY A 191 -4.07 -12.70 23.68
N GLY A 192 -5.19 -13.22 23.19
CA GLY A 192 -6.42 -12.44 22.95
C GLY A 192 -6.44 -11.57 21.68
N VAL A 193 -5.30 -11.40 21.00
CA VAL A 193 -5.14 -10.57 19.79
C VAL A 193 -5.26 -11.43 18.53
N TRP A 194 -5.99 -10.96 17.53
CA TRP A 194 -6.04 -11.65 16.23
C TRP A 194 -4.77 -11.40 15.44
N VAL A 195 -4.11 -12.47 15.00
CA VAL A 195 -2.86 -12.43 14.25
C VAL A 195 -2.99 -13.25 12.97
N SER A 196 -2.36 -12.78 11.89
CA SER A 196 -2.26 -13.48 10.61
C SER A 196 -0.87 -13.24 10.00
N ARG A 197 -0.54 -14.05 8.98
CA ARG A 197 0.68 -13.95 8.19
C ARG A 197 0.29 -13.81 6.73
N ALA A 198 0.91 -12.88 6.02
CA ALA A 198 0.66 -12.63 4.61
C ALA A 198 1.96 -12.72 3.81
N ASP A 199 1.89 -13.38 2.65
CA ASP A 199 2.93 -13.36 1.63
C ASP A 199 2.58 -12.27 0.62
N VAL A 200 3.43 -11.24 0.52
CA VAL A 200 3.17 -10.00 -0.21
C VAL A 200 4.21 -9.83 -1.29
N ARG A 201 3.75 -9.51 -2.51
CA ARG A 201 4.64 -9.18 -3.63
C ARG A 201 4.89 -7.67 -3.62
N ILE A 202 6.15 -7.29 -3.52
CA ILE A 202 6.61 -5.90 -3.48
C ILE A 202 7.34 -5.57 -4.78
N VAL A 203 7.02 -4.43 -5.38
CA VAL A 203 7.62 -3.92 -6.62
C VAL A 203 8.26 -2.55 -6.41
N TYR A 204 9.06 -2.10 -7.38
CA TYR A 204 9.55 -0.71 -7.40
C TYR A 204 8.44 0.27 -7.77
N ARG A 205 8.32 1.34 -6.99
CA ARG A 205 7.48 2.50 -7.32
C ARG A 205 8.26 3.44 -8.22
N ASN A 206 7.72 3.76 -9.40
CA ASN A 206 8.37 4.58 -10.43
C ASN A 206 9.84 4.19 -10.65
N PRO A 207 10.12 2.99 -11.18
CA PRO A 207 11.48 2.59 -11.46
C PRO A 207 12.12 3.52 -12.49
N ALA A 208 13.39 3.86 -12.29
CA ALA A 208 14.10 4.71 -13.21
C ALA A 208 14.27 3.99 -14.56
N PRO A 209 14.00 4.63 -15.71
CA PRO A 209 14.08 3.97 -17.03
C PRO A 209 15.42 3.31 -17.31
N TRP A 210 16.52 3.92 -16.84
CA TRP A 210 17.87 3.38 -16.99
C TRP A 210 18.09 2.09 -16.18
N ALA A 211 17.36 1.88 -15.08
CA ALA A 211 17.54 0.73 -14.19
C ALA A 211 16.74 -0.52 -14.62
N VAL A 212 15.73 -0.37 -15.48
CA VAL A 212 14.86 -1.47 -15.94
C VAL A 212 15.17 -1.97 -17.34
N ASN A 213 16.13 -1.35 -18.03
CA ASN A 213 16.63 -1.80 -19.33
C ASN A 213 17.24 -3.22 -19.19
N GLU A 214 16.95 -4.11 -20.14
CA GLU A 214 17.47 -5.49 -20.16
C GLU A 214 19.00 -5.53 -20.14
N GLU A 215 19.64 -4.53 -20.73
CA GLU A 215 21.10 -4.38 -20.75
C GLU A 215 21.68 -4.07 -19.36
N ASN A 216 20.87 -3.53 -18.45
CA ASN A 216 21.28 -3.06 -17.12
C ASN A 216 20.82 -3.98 -15.98
N VAL A 217 20.38 -5.20 -16.30
CA VAL A 217 19.90 -6.23 -15.34
C VAL A 217 20.90 -6.55 -14.23
N GLN A 218 22.20 -6.32 -14.45
CA GLN A 218 23.23 -6.54 -13.43
C GLN A 218 23.28 -5.45 -12.35
N ILE A 219 22.75 -4.25 -12.62
CA ILE A 219 22.75 -3.12 -11.68
C ILE A 219 21.63 -3.25 -10.65
N SER A 220 20.50 -3.82 -11.07
CA SER A 220 19.39 -4.19 -10.21
C SER A 220 18.96 -5.59 -10.62
N PRO A 221 19.33 -6.66 -9.88
CA PRO A 221 18.81 -8.00 -10.09
C PRO A 221 17.30 -8.00 -9.79
N VAL A 222 16.56 -7.51 -10.78
CA VAL A 222 15.16 -7.66 -11.10
C VAL A 222 14.22 -7.75 -9.91
N ILE A 223 13.88 -6.58 -9.35
CA ILE A 223 12.55 -6.33 -8.77
C ILE A 223 11.57 -5.92 -9.92
N ARG A 224 11.67 -6.53 -11.11
CA ARG A 224 10.61 -6.41 -12.15
C ARG A 224 9.48 -7.40 -11.90
N GLU A 225 9.81 -8.61 -11.45
CA GLU A 225 8.80 -9.63 -11.09
C GLU A 225 8.21 -9.41 -9.70
N GLY A 226 8.79 -8.49 -8.94
CA GLY A 226 8.48 -8.25 -7.55
C GLY A 226 9.05 -9.31 -6.62
N VAL A 227 9.42 -8.90 -5.41
CA VAL A 227 9.96 -9.79 -4.39
C VAL A 227 8.85 -10.20 -3.45
N ARG A 228 8.69 -11.51 -3.22
CA ARG A 228 7.81 -12.02 -2.18
C ARG A 228 8.44 -11.84 -0.81
N LYS A 229 7.73 -11.13 0.08
CA LYS A 229 8.10 -10.90 1.47
C LYS A 229 6.97 -11.32 2.40
N LYS A 230 7.35 -11.87 3.55
CA LYS A 230 6.43 -12.27 4.60
C LYS A 230 6.23 -11.13 5.58
N PHE A 231 4.98 -10.83 5.89
CA PHE A 231 4.59 -9.90 6.93
C PHE A 231 3.70 -10.59 7.95
N PHE A 232 3.90 -10.24 9.22
CA PHE A 232 2.95 -10.58 10.27
C PHE A 232 2.03 -9.39 10.50
N LEU A 233 0.75 -9.67 10.70
CA LEU A 233 -0.25 -8.65 10.98
C LEU A 233 -1.01 -9.00 12.25
N ALA A 234 -1.31 -8.00 13.06
CA ALA A 234 -2.17 -8.11 14.24
C ALA A 234 -3.32 -7.12 14.15
N ARG A 235 -4.51 -7.53 14.59
CA ARG A 235 -5.68 -6.64 14.65
C ARG A 235 -5.70 -5.89 15.97
N LYS A 236 -5.31 -4.61 15.93
CA LYS A 236 -5.29 -3.68 17.06
C LYS A 236 -6.39 -2.64 16.87
N GLU A 237 -7.20 -2.40 17.91
CA GLU A 237 -8.32 -1.43 17.85
C GLU A 237 -9.24 -1.65 16.64
N GLY A 238 -9.54 -2.91 16.32
CA GLY A 238 -10.34 -3.28 15.17
C GLY A 238 -9.65 -3.17 13.81
N ARG A 239 -8.40 -2.67 13.70
CA ARG A 239 -7.67 -2.51 12.43
C ARG A 239 -6.47 -3.43 12.32
N TRP A 240 -6.22 -3.95 11.13
CA TRP A 240 -5.03 -4.76 10.88
C TRP A 240 -3.80 -3.88 10.69
N ARG A 241 -2.73 -4.18 11.44
CA ARG A 241 -1.45 -3.48 11.35
C ARG A 241 -0.32 -4.49 11.28
N VAL A 242 0.74 -4.15 10.55
CA VAL A 242 1.97 -4.95 10.53
C VAL A 242 2.58 -4.96 11.93
N VAL A 243 3.08 -6.12 12.35
CA VAL A 243 3.84 -6.34 13.58
C VAL A 243 5.10 -7.12 13.24
N THR A 244 6.12 -6.97 14.08
CA THR A 244 7.37 -7.71 13.99
C THR A 244 7.19 -9.16 14.43
N GLU A 245 8.12 -10.02 14.00
CA GLU A 245 8.14 -11.42 14.44
C GLU A 245 8.34 -11.54 15.97
N ARG A 246 9.13 -10.65 16.57
CA ARG A 246 9.33 -10.61 18.03
C ARG A 246 8.03 -10.33 18.77
N GLU A 247 7.21 -9.40 18.27
CA GLU A 247 5.89 -9.11 18.84
C GLU A 247 4.95 -10.32 18.75
N VAL A 248 4.95 -11.04 17.62
CA VAL A 248 4.16 -12.28 17.46
C VAL A 248 4.64 -13.37 18.42
N GLN A 249 5.95 -13.53 18.58
CA GLN A 249 6.53 -14.49 19.51
C GLN A 249 6.12 -14.17 20.96
N ALA A 250 6.17 -12.91 21.37
CA ALA A 250 5.71 -12.47 22.70
C ALA A 250 4.23 -12.81 22.94
N LEU A 251 3.35 -12.59 21.96
CA LEU A 251 1.94 -12.98 22.04
C LEU A 251 1.74 -14.51 22.18
N SER A 252 2.60 -15.30 21.53
CA SER A 252 2.53 -16.76 21.64
C SER A 252 2.99 -17.29 23.01
N VAL A 253 3.96 -16.61 23.64
CA VAL A 253 4.41 -16.94 25.00
C VAL A 253 3.29 -16.62 26.00
N LEU A 254 2.61 -15.48 25.82
CA LEU A 254 1.46 -15.10 26.64
C LEU A 254 0.34 -16.13 26.58
N GLU A 255 -0.05 -16.58 25.39
CA GLU A 255 -1.11 -17.57 25.22
C GLU A 255 -0.80 -18.86 26.01
N LYS A 256 0.44 -19.34 25.89
CA LYS A 256 0.92 -20.51 26.63
C LYS A 256 0.89 -20.27 28.15
N ALA A 257 1.32 -19.10 28.60
CA ALA A 257 1.27 -18.73 30.00
C ALA A 257 -0.18 -18.70 30.50
N THR A 258 -1.09 -18.00 29.83
CA THR A 258 -2.51 -17.93 30.23
C THR A 258 -3.21 -19.28 30.23
N GLY A 259 -2.89 -20.17 29.29
CA GLY A 259 -3.40 -21.56 29.29
C GLY A 259 -2.83 -22.41 30.43
N SER A 260 -1.72 -22.01 31.03
CA SER A 260 -1.11 -22.67 32.20
C SER A 260 -1.64 -22.13 33.54
N ILE A 261 -2.17 -20.90 33.55
CA ILE A 261 -2.65 -20.19 34.76
C ILE A 261 -4.05 -20.63 35.17
N GLU A 262 -4.83 -21.21 34.25
CA GLU A 262 -6.10 -21.85 34.60
C GLU A 262 -5.93 -23.01 35.60
N ASN A 263 -4.69 -23.41 35.91
CA ASN A 263 -4.33 -24.38 36.95
C ASN A 263 -3.64 -23.80 38.21
N ASP A 264 -3.19 -22.55 38.26
CA ASP A 264 -2.50 -22.01 39.45
C ASP A 264 -2.66 -20.48 39.59
N GLY A 265 -3.34 -20.05 40.66
CA GLY A 265 -3.73 -18.64 40.91
C GLY A 265 -2.58 -17.68 41.22
N GLU A 266 -1.35 -18.16 41.40
CA GLU A 266 -0.19 -17.36 41.80
C GLU A 266 0.47 -16.60 40.62
N LEU A 267 0.15 -16.98 39.38
CA LEU A 267 0.74 -16.42 38.16
C LEU A 267 -0.04 -15.23 37.56
N ALA A 268 -1.19 -14.88 38.14
CA ALA A 268 -2.07 -13.83 37.61
C ALA A 268 -1.44 -12.42 37.66
N SER A 269 -0.61 -12.12 38.67
CA SER A 269 0.08 -10.84 38.81
C SER A 269 1.23 -10.66 37.81
N VAL A 270 1.97 -11.74 37.52
CA VAL A 270 3.07 -11.73 36.54
C VAL A 270 2.53 -11.49 35.13
N VAL A 271 1.38 -12.07 34.79
CA VAL A 271 0.74 -11.86 33.49
C VAL A 271 0.13 -10.47 33.36
N SER A 272 -0.41 -9.88 34.43
CA SER A 272 -0.93 -8.51 34.37
C SER A 272 0.20 -7.49 34.21
N GLU A 273 1.34 -7.68 34.88
CA GLU A 273 2.53 -6.84 34.68
C GLU A 273 3.12 -7.00 33.28
N PHE A 274 3.18 -8.22 32.75
CA PHE A 274 3.65 -8.46 31.38
C PHE A 274 2.68 -7.92 30.32
N ALA A 275 1.36 -8.01 30.54
CA ALA A 275 0.35 -7.42 29.68
C ALA A 275 0.47 -5.89 29.66
N ALA A 276 0.69 -5.25 30.82
CA ALA A 276 0.93 -3.82 30.93
C ALA A 276 2.25 -3.39 30.26
N TRP A 277 3.30 -4.21 30.35
CA TRP A 277 4.55 -3.98 29.62
C TRP A 277 4.36 -4.09 28.10
N LEU A 278 3.54 -5.03 27.63
CA LEU A 278 3.20 -5.14 26.20
C LEU A 278 2.36 -3.97 25.72
N GLU A 279 1.37 -3.52 26.49
CA GLU A 279 0.61 -2.31 26.14
C GLU A 279 1.53 -1.10 25.95
N ARG A 280 2.57 -0.95 26.79
CA ARG A 280 3.60 0.09 26.63
C ARG A 280 4.45 -0.12 25.37
N LEU A 281 4.94 -1.34 25.13
CA LEU A 281 5.70 -1.68 23.92
C LEU A 281 4.92 -1.40 22.63
N PHE A 282 3.62 -1.69 22.64
CA PHE A 282 2.76 -1.50 21.48
C PHE A 282 2.27 -0.05 21.33
N ALA A 283 2.20 0.73 22.42
CA ALA A 283 1.93 2.16 22.37
C ALA A 283 3.11 2.96 21.75
N GLU A 284 4.34 2.51 21.98
CA GLU A 284 5.57 3.18 21.52
C GLU A 284 5.93 2.91 20.05
N SER A 285 5.12 2.10 19.34
CA SER A 285 5.29 1.83 17.90
C SER A 285 4.76 2.94 16.97
N SER A 286 4.17 4.00 17.53
CA SER A 286 3.89 5.25 16.79
C SER A 286 5.17 6.10 16.72
N PRO A 287 5.62 6.57 15.55
CA PRO A 287 6.74 7.47 15.44
C PRO A 287 6.30 8.87 15.88
N VAL A 288 6.16 9.08 17.20
CA VAL A 288 6.19 10.43 17.76
C VAL A 288 7.64 10.71 18.10
N GLY A 289 8.18 11.71 17.42
CA GLY A 289 9.59 12.04 17.34
C GLY A 289 10.32 12.08 18.68
N ARG A 290 11.62 11.80 18.60
CA ARG A 290 12.60 12.24 19.58
C ARG A 290 13.55 13.24 18.92
N PRO A 291 14.05 14.20 19.71
CA PRO A 291 14.56 15.50 19.26
C PRO A 291 15.78 15.43 18.34
#